data_AF-A0A8J2Q266-F1
#
_entry.id   AF-A0A8J2Q266-F1
#
_cell.length_a   1.000
_cell.length_b   1.000
_cell.length_c   1.000
_cell.angle_alpha   90.00
_cell.angle_beta   90.00
_cell.angle_gamma   90.00
#
_symmetry.space_group_name_H-M   'P 1'
#
loop_
_entity.id
_entity.type
_entity.pdbx_description
1 polymer ?
#
loop_
_entity_poly.entity_id
_entity_poly.type
_entity_poly.pdbx_seq_one_letter_code
_entity_poly.pdbx_strand_id
1 'polypeptide(L)'
;MGEKGTTCPITDTVVTATTSLRPTVPDRQGFQRALREYNQSISETIGKIDKIIGRNNTVGTLNILKQSKQEPRKRREQLKIEADGMKTEIIEIKKLLSEKDALISDIENDLVYRDESKLTTRLEELEIAYSQTKFTSSRTEKALIKEIDKLKRNRAKLAQV
;
A
#
# COMPACT_ATOMS: atom_id res chain seq x y z
N MET A 1 118.00 -49.38 15.02
CA MET A 1 117.03 -48.27 14.89
C MET A 1 116.18 -48.52 13.66
N GLY A 2 114.88 -48.80 13.85
CA GLY A 2 113.91 -48.89 12.75
C GLY A 2 112.96 -50.08 12.82
N GLU A 3 112.27 -50.29 13.95
CA GLU A 3 111.07 -51.12 13.98
C GLU A 3 109.99 -50.48 13.10
N LYS A 4 109.39 -51.24 12.19
CA LYS A 4 108.13 -50.85 11.53
C LYS A 4 107.05 -51.82 11.97
N GLY A 5 106.27 -51.34 12.94
CA GLY A 5 105.10 -51.99 13.49
C GLY A 5 103.96 -52.11 12.49
N THR A 6 103.19 -53.16 12.72
CA THR A 6 101.93 -53.55 12.08
C THR A 6 100.87 -52.46 12.23
N THR A 7 100.27 -52.03 11.13
CA THR A 7 99.08 -51.15 11.13
C THR A 7 97.82 -51.96 10.82
N CYS A 8 96.88 -51.98 11.76
CA CYS A 8 95.53 -52.52 11.59
C CYS A 8 94.71 -51.65 10.62
N PRO A 9 93.81 -52.22 9.80
CA PRO A 9 92.94 -51.43 8.94
C PRO A 9 91.81 -50.81 9.76
N ILE A 10 91.67 -49.48 9.68
CA ILE A 10 90.51 -48.74 10.18
C ILE A 10 89.46 -48.75 9.05
N THR A 11 88.30 -49.31 9.34
CA THR A 11 87.16 -49.34 8.42
C THR A 11 86.45 -47.99 8.44
N ASP A 12 86.69 -47.15 7.43
CA ASP A 12 85.98 -45.89 7.27
C ASP A 12 84.52 -46.17 6.87
N THR A 13 83.63 -46.11 7.85
CA THR A 13 82.19 -46.19 7.64
C THR A 13 81.75 -44.80 7.16
N VAL A 14 81.51 -44.64 5.87
CA VAL A 14 81.01 -43.38 5.30
C VAL A 14 79.57 -43.18 5.77
N VAL A 15 79.37 -42.32 6.77
CA VAL A 15 78.06 -41.83 7.17
C VAL A 15 77.65 -40.75 6.16
N THR A 16 76.81 -41.11 5.19
CA THR A 16 76.22 -40.15 4.25
C THR A 16 75.15 -39.34 4.99
N ALA A 17 75.52 -38.15 5.48
CA ALA A 17 74.58 -37.19 6.05
C ALA A 17 73.60 -36.72 4.97
N THR A 18 72.36 -37.20 5.01
CA THR A 18 71.27 -36.70 4.15
C THR A 18 70.72 -35.42 4.76
N THR A 19 71.40 -34.29 4.56
CA THR A 19 70.87 -32.97 4.95
C THR A 19 70.53 -32.16 3.72
N SER A 20 69.25 -32.14 3.34
CA SER A 20 68.69 -31.02 2.58
C SER A 20 67.17 -30.95 2.71
N LEU A 21 66.69 -30.61 3.91
CA LEU A 21 65.39 -29.94 4.04
C LEU A 21 65.64 -28.44 3.93
N ARG A 22 65.89 -27.94 2.71
CA ARG A 22 65.79 -26.50 2.42
C ARG A 22 64.30 -26.14 2.44
N PRO A 23 63.88 -25.05 3.11
CA PRO A 23 62.52 -24.55 2.93
C PRO A 23 62.32 -24.22 1.45
N THR A 24 61.28 -24.81 0.85
CA THR A 24 60.93 -24.60 -0.55
C THR A 24 60.73 -23.10 -0.78
N VAL A 25 61.49 -22.52 -1.71
CA VAL A 25 61.37 -21.11 -2.08
C VAL A 25 59.92 -20.86 -2.51
N PRO A 26 59.22 -19.85 -1.94
CA PRO A 26 57.85 -19.54 -2.33
C PRO A 26 57.77 -19.34 -3.85
N ASP A 27 56.76 -19.92 -4.49
CA ASP A 27 56.55 -19.80 -5.93
C ASP A 27 56.31 -18.33 -6.32
N ARG A 28 57.42 -17.65 -6.64
CA ARG A 28 57.44 -16.24 -7.01
C ARG A 28 56.59 -16.00 -8.27
N GLN A 29 56.54 -16.96 -9.18
CA GLN A 29 55.75 -16.83 -10.40
C GLN A 29 54.26 -16.95 -10.11
N GLY A 30 53.87 -17.91 -9.26
CA GLY A 30 52.50 -18.06 -8.76
C GLY A 30 52.02 -16.81 -8.03
N PHE A 31 52.85 -16.25 -7.13
CA PHE A 31 52.54 -15.01 -6.42
C PHE A 31 52.36 -13.81 -7.36
N GLN A 32 53.27 -13.63 -8.33
CA GLN A 32 53.16 -12.56 -9.31
C GLN A 32 51.94 -12.72 -10.24
N ARG A 33 51.55 -13.95 -10.56
CA ARG A 33 50.35 -14.23 -11.34
C ARG A 33 49.09 -13.84 -10.55
N ALA A 34 48.99 -14.27 -9.29
CA ALA A 34 47.88 -13.92 -8.42
C ALA A 34 47.73 -12.41 -8.22
N LEU A 35 48.85 -11.67 -8.06
CA LEU A 35 48.82 -10.21 -7.97
C LEU A 35 48.27 -9.55 -9.25
N ARG A 36 48.66 -10.05 -10.43
CA ARG A 36 48.14 -9.53 -11.71
C ARG A 36 46.64 -9.77 -11.83
N GLU A 37 46.18 -10.97 -11.48
CA GLU A 37 44.76 -11.32 -11.50
C GLU A 37 43.96 -10.45 -10.52
N TYR A 38 44.48 -10.20 -9.31
CA TYR A 38 43.83 -9.34 -8.34
C TYR A 38 43.75 -7.89 -8.81
N ASN A 39 44.83 -7.35 -9.37
CA ASN A 39 44.84 -5.99 -9.92
C ASN A 39 43.89 -5.84 -11.11
N GLN A 40 43.78 -6.86 -11.95
CA GLN A 40 42.81 -6.90 -13.04
C GLN A 40 41.37 -6.87 -12.49
N SER A 41 41.06 -7.70 -11.48
CA SER A 41 39.75 -7.74 -10.83
C SER A 41 39.38 -6.42 -10.15
N ILE A 42 40.33 -5.78 -9.48
CA ILE A 42 40.16 -4.45 -8.91
C ILE A 42 39.81 -3.45 -10.01
N SER A 43 40.57 -3.46 -11.11
CA SER A 43 40.38 -2.52 -12.22
C SER A 43 39.00 -2.69 -12.86
N GLU A 44 38.54 -3.93 -13.05
CA GLU A 44 37.21 -4.22 -13.56
C GLU A 44 36.10 -3.77 -12.60
N THR A 45 36.31 -3.96 -11.30
CA THR A 45 35.36 -3.55 -10.27
C THR A 45 35.26 -2.03 -10.19
N ILE A 46 36.38 -1.32 -10.24
CA ILE A 46 36.43 0.14 -10.33
C ILE A 46 35.69 0.61 -11.59
N GLY A 47 35.91 -0.02 -12.74
CA GLY A 47 35.19 0.31 -13.97
C GLY A 47 33.67 0.12 -13.87
N LYS A 48 33.19 -0.89 -13.13
CA LYS A 48 31.75 -1.06 -12.85
C LYS A 48 31.23 0.04 -11.92
N ILE A 49 31.98 0.39 -10.88
CA ILE A 49 31.63 1.47 -9.95
C ILE A 49 31.55 2.81 -10.70
N ASP A 50 32.52 3.08 -11.57
CA ASP A 50 32.56 4.29 -12.40
C ASP A 50 31.35 4.39 -13.33
N LYS A 51 30.86 3.27 -13.89
CA LYS A 51 29.62 3.26 -14.69
C LYS A 51 28.38 3.61 -13.85
N ILE A 52 28.32 3.14 -12.61
CA ILE A 52 27.18 3.36 -11.72
C ILE A 52 27.16 4.81 -11.21
N ILE A 53 28.30 5.30 -10.71
CA ILE A 53 28.43 6.59 -10.05
C ILE A 53 28.69 7.71 -11.06
N GLY A 54 29.47 7.43 -12.11
CA GLY A 54 29.99 8.40 -13.07
C GLY A 54 31.45 8.74 -12.78
N ARG A 55 32.22 9.03 -13.83
CA ARG A 55 33.63 9.48 -13.75
C ARG A 55 33.95 10.45 -14.88
N ASN A 56 34.91 11.36 -14.70
CA ASN A 56 35.42 12.25 -15.74
C ASN A 56 34.30 13.01 -16.49
N ASN A 57 33.44 13.70 -15.74
CA ASN A 57 32.27 14.46 -16.25
C ASN A 57 31.20 13.63 -16.97
N THR A 58 31.28 12.29 -16.93
CA THR A 58 30.17 11.42 -17.38
C THR A 58 29.21 11.15 -16.23
N VAL A 59 27.92 11.28 -16.51
CA VAL A 59 26.87 11.02 -15.53
C VAL A 59 26.64 9.51 -15.41
N GLY A 60 26.79 8.96 -14.21
CA GLY A 60 26.53 7.54 -13.96
C GLY A 60 25.04 7.18 -13.99
N THR A 61 24.75 5.89 -14.18
CA THR A 61 23.39 5.36 -14.24
C THR A 61 22.55 5.73 -13.00
N LEU A 62 23.18 5.79 -11.82
CA LEU A 62 22.49 6.14 -10.57
C LEU A 62 21.86 7.55 -10.64
N ASN A 63 22.58 8.53 -11.18
CA ASN A 63 22.08 9.89 -11.25
C ASN A 63 20.98 10.03 -12.31
N ILE A 64 21.11 9.34 -13.44
CA ILE A 64 20.06 9.26 -14.48
C ILE A 64 18.76 8.72 -13.87
N LEU A 65 18.83 7.62 -13.11
CA LEU A 65 17.69 7.04 -12.43
C LEU A 65 17.11 7.95 -11.33
N LYS A 66 17.96 8.70 -10.63
CA LYS A 66 17.52 9.68 -9.63
C LYS A 66 16.71 10.80 -10.28
N GLN A 67 17.20 11.34 -11.39
CA GLN A 67 16.52 12.39 -12.16
C GLN A 67 15.22 11.88 -12.79
N SER A 68 15.24 10.69 -13.41
CA SER A 68 14.04 10.13 -14.05
C SER A 68 12.89 9.89 -13.07
N LYS A 69 13.19 9.63 -11.79
CA LYS A 69 12.19 9.45 -10.73
C LYS A 69 11.59 10.76 -10.20
N GLN A 70 12.16 11.92 -10.51
CA GLN A 70 11.72 13.19 -9.95
C GLN A 70 10.33 13.60 -10.47
N GLU A 71 10.11 13.55 -11.77
CA GLU A 71 8.84 13.93 -12.39
C GLU A 71 7.69 12.96 -12.02
N PRO A 72 7.87 11.62 -12.06
CA PRO A 72 6.85 10.69 -11.58
C PRO A 72 6.46 10.92 -10.11
N ARG A 73 7.42 11.31 -9.25
CA ARG A 73 7.14 11.62 -7.84
C ARG A 73 6.29 12.88 -7.70
N LYS A 74 6.63 13.95 -8.42
CA LYS A 74 5.83 15.19 -8.43
C LYS A 74 4.42 14.91 -8.94
N ARG A 75 4.29 14.19 -10.05
CA ARG A 75 2.98 13.81 -10.63
C ARG A 75 2.15 13.00 -9.64
N ARG A 76 2.75 12.04 -8.95
CA ARG A 76 2.06 11.23 -7.94
C ARG A 76 1.53 12.09 -6.78
N GLU A 77 2.32 13.06 -6.30
CA GLU A 77 1.86 13.94 -5.23
C GLU A 77 0.72 14.85 -5.69
N GLN A 78 0.81 15.40 -6.91
CA GLN A 78 -0.27 16.20 -7.48
C GLN A 78 -1.57 15.40 -7.61
N LEU A 79 -1.51 14.18 -8.13
CA LEU A 79 -2.66 13.29 -8.27
C LEU A 79 -3.26 12.92 -6.91
N LYS A 80 -2.43 12.78 -5.87
CA LYS A 80 -2.89 12.52 -4.51
C LYS A 80 -3.70 13.71 -3.98
N ILE A 81 -3.17 14.92 -4.12
CA ILE A 81 -3.87 16.14 -3.69
C ILE A 81 -5.21 16.30 -4.44
N GLU A 82 -5.21 16.08 -5.76
CA GLU A 82 -6.41 16.13 -6.59
C GLU A 82 -7.45 15.08 -6.16
N ALA A 83 -7.03 13.84 -5.92
CA ALA A 83 -7.92 12.77 -5.47
C ALA A 83 -8.50 13.05 -4.07
N ASP A 84 -7.69 13.60 -3.16
CA ASP A 84 -8.15 14.00 -1.83
C ASP A 84 -9.18 15.16 -1.93
N GLY A 85 -8.97 16.12 -2.83
CA GLY A 85 -9.93 17.18 -3.14
C GLY A 85 -11.25 16.66 -3.72
N MET A 86 -11.18 15.81 -4.75
CA MET A 86 -12.38 15.18 -5.33
C MET A 86 -13.15 14.36 -4.31
N LYS A 87 -12.45 13.68 -3.39
CA LYS A 87 -13.09 12.92 -2.31
C LYS A 87 -13.90 13.84 -1.39
N THR A 88 -13.38 15.02 -1.06
CA THR A 88 -14.14 16.00 -0.27
C THR A 88 -15.36 16.53 -1.02
N GLU A 89 -15.23 16.85 -2.31
CA GLU A 89 -16.36 17.30 -3.14
C GLU A 89 -17.46 16.23 -3.24
N ILE A 90 -17.10 14.95 -3.41
CA ILE A 90 -18.05 13.84 -3.43
C ILE A 90 -18.82 13.72 -2.11
N ILE A 91 -18.17 13.96 -0.97
CA ILE A 91 -18.83 13.93 0.34
C ILE A 91 -19.85 15.06 0.44
N GLU A 92 -19.51 16.26 -0.01
CA GLU A 92 -20.41 17.42 -0.01
C GLU A 92 -21.60 17.21 -0.95
N ILE A 93 -21.37 16.71 -2.17
CA ILE A 93 -22.44 16.39 -3.13
C ILE A 93 -23.39 15.35 -2.54
N LYS A 94 -22.86 14.29 -1.89
CA LYS A 94 -23.70 13.28 -1.24
C LYS A 94 -24.56 13.88 -0.13
N LYS A 95 -23.99 14.79 0.67
CA LYS A 95 -24.74 15.48 1.72
C LYS A 95 -25.89 16.31 1.14
N LEU A 96 -25.60 17.12 0.12
CA LEU A 96 -26.61 17.92 -0.58
C LEU A 96 -27.70 17.04 -1.21
N LEU A 97 -27.33 15.90 -1.79
CA LEU A 97 -28.30 14.96 -2.34
C LEU A 97 -29.24 14.43 -1.26
N SER A 98 -28.70 14.00 -0.11
CA SER A 98 -29.53 13.54 1.02
C SER A 98 -30.45 14.64 1.57
N GLU A 99 -29.98 15.88 1.62
CA GLU A 99 -30.82 17.04 2.00
C GLU A 99 -31.96 17.28 1.00
N LYS A 100 -31.68 17.14 -0.31
CA LYS A 100 -32.70 17.28 -1.36
C LYS A 100 -33.71 16.15 -1.34
N ASP A 101 -33.27 14.90 -1.15
CA ASP A 101 -34.15 13.75 -1.04
C ASP A 101 -35.10 13.88 0.16
N ALA A 102 -34.60 14.37 1.30
CA ALA A 102 -35.43 14.66 2.47
C ALA A 102 -36.48 15.74 2.17
N LEU A 103 -36.09 16.85 1.53
CA LEU A 103 -37.01 17.91 1.13
C LEU A 103 -38.07 17.43 0.13
N ILE A 104 -37.69 16.59 -0.84
CA ILE A 104 -38.64 15.99 -1.78
C ILE A 104 -39.64 15.12 -1.02
N SER A 105 -39.17 14.26 -0.11
CA SER A 105 -40.06 13.41 0.70
C SER A 105 -41.03 14.23 1.54
N ASP A 106 -40.58 15.34 2.14
CA ASP A 106 -41.44 16.25 2.90
C ASP A 106 -42.49 16.90 2.00
N ILE A 107 -42.10 17.39 0.81
CA ILE A 107 -43.02 17.97 -0.18
C ILE A 107 -44.03 16.92 -0.68
N GLU A 108 -43.58 15.70 -0.98
CA GLU A 108 -44.44 14.61 -1.42
C GLU A 108 -45.46 14.25 -0.35
N ASN A 109 -45.04 14.17 0.92
CA ASN A 109 -45.96 13.97 2.04
C ASN A 109 -47.00 15.09 2.10
N ASP A 110 -46.58 16.35 2.00
CA ASP A 110 -47.49 17.50 2.00
C ASP A 110 -48.46 17.47 0.80
N LEU A 111 -48.00 17.05 -0.38
CA LEU A 111 -48.81 16.93 -1.60
C LEU A 111 -49.81 15.77 -1.53
N VAL A 112 -49.44 14.63 -0.96
CA VAL A 112 -50.37 13.51 -0.72
C VAL A 112 -51.53 13.97 0.15
N TYR A 113 -51.27 14.85 1.12
CA TYR A 113 -52.31 15.44 1.95
C TYR A 113 -53.02 16.64 1.31
N ARG A 114 -52.57 17.14 0.16
CA ARG A 114 -53.23 18.20 -0.63
C ARG A 114 -54.21 17.69 -1.69
N ASP A 115 -54.06 16.45 -2.15
CA ASP A 115 -55.01 15.84 -3.07
C ASP A 115 -56.30 15.48 -2.33
N GLU A 116 -57.28 16.38 -2.39
CA GLU A 116 -58.56 16.27 -1.69
C GLU A 116 -59.29 14.97 -2.03
N SER A 117 -59.17 14.48 -3.27
CA SER A 117 -59.79 13.23 -3.72
C SER A 117 -59.20 12.03 -2.98
N LYS A 118 -57.88 11.90 -2.94
CA LYS A 118 -57.17 10.83 -2.21
C LYS A 118 -57.35 10.93 -0.71
N LEU A 119 -57.36 12.15 -0.17
CA LEU A 119 -57.60 12.40 1.25
C LEU A 119 -59.00 11.91 1.65
N THR A 120 -59.99 12.15 0.79
CA THR A 120 -61.39 11.75 1.03
C THR A 120 -61.53 10.23 0.95
N THR A 121 -60.98 9.58 -0.09
CA THR A 121 -60.98 8.11 -0.20
C THR A 121 -60.29 7.46 1.00
N ARG A 122 -59.14 7.99 1.42
CA ARG A 122 -58.39 7.43 2.56
C ARG A 122 -59.12 7.62 3.90
N LEU A 123 -59.81 8.75 4.07
CA LEU A 123 -60.64 9.00 5.26
C LEU A 123 -61.79 7.99 5.32
N GLU A 124 -62.49 7.79 4.21
CA GLU A 124 -63.60 6.82 4.12
C GLU A 124 -63.12 5.39 4.41
N GLU A 125 -61.99 4.95 3.83
CA GLU A 125 -61.40 3.64 4.12
C GLU A 125 -61.12 3.45 5.61
N LEU A 126 -60.56 4.46 6.29
CA LEU A 126 -60.21 4.38 7.70
C LEU A 126 -61.44 4.46 8.61
N GLU A 127 -62.46 5.22 8.25
CA GLU A 127 -63.74 5.27 8.97
C GLU A 127 -64.52 3.96 8.83
N ILE A 128 -64.48 3.34 7.64
CA ILE A 128 -65.02 2.00 7.40
C ILE A 128 -64.25 0.98 8.23
N ALA A 129 -62.91 1.01 8.19
CA ALA A 129 -62.07 0.13 8.98
C ALA A 129 -62.38 0.29 10.47
N TYR A 130 -62.42 1.51 11.01
CA TYR A 130 -62.77 1.75 12.41
C TYR A 130 -64.14 1.16 12.79
N SER A 131 -65.13 1.30 11.91
CA SER A 131 -66.50 0.80 12.14
C SER A 131 -66.59 -0.73 12.06
N GLN A 132 -65.76 -1.37 11.24
CA GLN A 132 -65.77 -2.82 11.02
C GLN A 132 -64.81 -3.58 11.96
N THR A 133 -63.76 -2.92 12.46
CA THR A 133 -62.74 -3.58 13.28
C THR A 133 -63.21 -3.67 14.72
N LYS A 134 -63.29 -4.89 15.26
CA LYS A 134 -63.42 -5.11 16.71
C LYS A 134 -62.04 -5.00 17.35
N PHE A 135 -61.69 -3.82 17.83
CA PHE A 135 -60.39 -3.59 18.47
C PHE A 135 -60.23 -4.44 19.73
N THR A 136 -59.16 -5.23 19.77
CA THR A 136 -58.76 -6.00 20.96
C THR A 136 -57.69 -5.27 21.79
N SER A 137 -57.11 -4.19 21.24
CA SER A 137 -56.05 -3.38 21.86
C SER A 137 -56.39 -1.90 21.81
N SER A 138 -56.41 -1.25 22.99
CA SER A 138 -56.59 0.20 23.09
C SER A 138 -55.48 0.98 22.38
N ARG A 139 -54.28 0.39 22.22
CA ARG A 139 -53.16 1.05 21.54
C ARG A 139 -53.40 1.16 20.04
N THR A 140 -53.94 0.10 19.42
CA THR A 140 -54.22 0.09 17.98
C THR A 140 -55.44 0.95 17.65
N GLU A 141 -56.47 0.92 18.49
CA GLU A 141 -57.63 1.81 18.40
C GLU A 141 -57.22 3.30 18.48
N LYS A 142 -56.42 3.68 19.48
CA LYS A 142 -55.93 5.05 19.63
C LYS A 142 -55.03 5.50 18.46
N ALA A 143 -54.26 4.58 17.87
CA ALA A 143 -53.45 4.89 16.70
C ALA A 143 -54.32 5.21 15.48
N LEU A 144 -55.35 4.40 15.24
CA LEU A 144 -56.29 4.62 14.13
C LEU A 144 -57.10 5.91 14.31
N ILE A 145 -57.61 6.18 15.52
CA ILE A 145 -58.32 7.43 15.83
C ILE A 145 -57.43 8.64 15.59
N LYS A 146 -56.16 8.61 16.04
CA LYS A 146 -55.22 9.71 15.81
C LYS A 146 -54.98 9.98 14.33
N GLU A 147 -54.99 8.94 13.51
CA GLU A 147 -54.79 9.05 12.07
C GLU A 147 -56.03 9.63 11.37
N ILE A 148 -57.24 9.17 11.72
CA ILE A 148 -58.51 9.76 11.28
C ILE A 148 -58.57 11.24 11.66
N ASP A 149 -58.25 11.59 12.90
CA ASP A 149 -58.24 12.99 13.36
C ASP A 149 -57.22 13.84 12.59
N LYS A 150 -56.06 13.28 12.25
CA LYS A 150 -55.04 13.97 11.45
C LYS A 150 -55.57 14.26 10.04
N LEU A 151 -56.23 13.29 9.40
CA LEU A 151 -56.81 13.46 8.07
C LEU A 151 -57.96 14.46 8.07
N LYS A 152 -58.84 14.46 9.08
CA LYS A 152 -59.90 15.46 9.26
C LYS A 152 -59.33 16.88 9.38
N ARG A 153 -58.26 17.05 10.17
CA ARG A 153 -57.56 18.34 10.29
C ARG A 153 -56.95 18.79 8.96
N ASN A 154 -56.35 17.88 8.19
CA ASN A 154 -55.78 18.21 6.88
C ASN A 154 -56.86 18.62 5.87
N ARG A 155 -58.01 17.93 5.87
CA ARG A 155 -59.17 18.28 5.03
C ARG A 155 -59.72 19.66 5.37
N ALA A 156 -59.86 19.97 6.65
CA ALA A 156 -60.33 21.28 7.12
C ALA A 156 -59.38 22.42 6.70
N LYS A 157 -58.06 22.18 6.69
CA LYS A 157 -57.07 23.16 6.23
C LYS A 157 -57.13 23.38 4.71
N LEU A 158 -57.39 22.33 3.93
CA LEU A 158 -57.57 22.46 2.47
C LEU A 158 -58.80 23.27 2.10
N ALA A 159 -59.91 23.08 2.82
CA ALA A 159 -61.15 23.82 2.58
C ALA A 159 -61.06 25.33 2.93
N GLN A 160 -59.97 25.77 3.59
CA GLN A 160 -59.72 27.17 3.96
C GLN A 160 -58.76 27.89 3.01
N VAL A 161 -58.18 27.20 2.04
CA VAL A 161 -57.31 27.76 0.98
C VAL A 161 -58.16 28.04 -0.26
#